data_AF-A0A7C6LAZ3-F1
#
_entry.id   AF-A0A7C6LAZ3-F1
#
_cell.length_a   1.000
_cell.length_b   1.000
_cell.length_c   1.000
_cell.angle_alpha   90.00
_cell.angle_beta   90.00
_cell.angle_gamma   90.00
#
_symmetry.space_group_name_H-M   'P 1'
#
loop_
_entity.id
_entity.type
_entity.pdbx_description
1 polymer ?
#
loop_
_entity_poly.entity_id
_entity_poly.type
_entity_poly.pdbx_seq_one_letter_code
_entity_poly.pdbx_strand_id
1 'polypeptide(L)'
;MDLKRRQLLLLISGWILAGVLGFMLWTVYRLESSLPPDLSKQTEPVNLVDPNYPAAENEPGWDYRREVEADLNGDGAPEHILVTARAERSPANPNEYLWDDGQPWQVLVTSPQGDKTLVYSRWVQIGQLRVMVGEPQNNGHQPLIILELSGTSLSVYKVEYTGPKQADARRLLEIPVVNQAGPAPLP
;
A
#
# COMPACT_ATOMS: atom_id res chain seq x y z
N MET A 1 26.24 -4.11 -68.86
CA MET A 1 26.34 -3.27 -67.64
C MET A 1 25.03 -3.38 -66.87
N ASP A 2 24.83 -4.35 -65.97
CA ASP A 2 23.53 -4.42 -65.25
C ASP A 2 23.55 -5.09 -63.86
N LEU A 3 24.62 -5.82 -63.51
CA LEU A 3 24.69 -6.49 -62.19
C LEU A 3 24.94 -5.51 -61.02
N LYS A 4 25.74 -4.46 -61.24
CA LYS A 4 26.10 -3.48 -60.19
C LYS A 4 24.92 -2.61 -59.73
N ARG A 5 23.94 -2.34 -60.60
CA ARG A 5 22.77 -1.51 -60.26
C ARG A 5 21.78 -2.25 -59.35
N ARG A 6 21.59 -3.55 -59.56
CA ARG A 6 20.71 -4.39 -58.72
C ARG A 6 21.25 -4.60 -57.31
N GLN A 7 22.56 -4.79 -57.16
CA GLN A 7 23.18 -4.90 -55.84
C GLN A 7 23.13 -3.59 -55.05
N LEU A 8 23.30 -2.45 -55.73
CA LEU A 8 23.19 -1.12 -55.12
C LEU A 8 21.76 -0.83 -54.63
N LEU A 9 20.74 -1.20 -55.43
CA LEU A 9 19.33 -1.03 -55.06
C LEU A 9 18.95 -1.90 -53.86
N LEU A 10 19.45 -3.14 -53.78
CA LEU A 10 19.20 -4.04 -52.65
C LEU A 10 19.84 -3.54 -51.35
N LEU A 11 21.06 -3.00 -51.42
CA LEU A 11 21.73 -2.39 -50.27
C LEU A 11 20.96 -1.17 -49.75
N ILE A 12 20.49 -0.28 -50.63
CA ILE A 12 19.75 0.92 -50.22
C ILE A 12 18.40 0.53 -49.59
N SER A 13 17.70 -0.49 -50.12
CA SER A 13 16.44 -0.96 -49.54
C SER A 13 16.60 -1.53 -48.13
N GLY A 14 17.72 -2.19 -47.84
CA GLY A 14 18.01 -2.74 -46.51
C GLY A 14 18.18 -1.66 -45.44
N TRP A 15 18.88 -0.57 -45.76
CA TRP A 15 19.10 0.54 -44.83
C TRP A 15 17.83 1.36 -44.58
N ILE A 16 16.98 1.54 -45.59
CA ILE A 16 15.69 2.22 -45.41
C ILE A 16 14.78 1.40 -44.49
N LEU A 17 14.70 0.07 -44.69
CA LEU A 17 13.91 -0.80 -43.84
C LEU A 17 14.40 -0.79 -42.38
N ALA A 18 15.72 -0.83 -42.17
CA ALA A 18 16.32 -0.73 -40.84
C ALA A 18 16.04 0.62 -40.17
N GLY A 19 16.08 1.73 -40.93
CA GLY A 19 15.73 3.06 -40.44
C GLY A 19 14.25 3.17 -40.02
N VAL A 20 13.33 2.62 -40.82
CA VAL A 20 11.89 2.62 -40.51
C VAL A 20 11.59 1.73 -39.29
N LEU A 21 12.19 0.54 -39.20
CA LEU A 21 12.04 -0.33 -38.02
C LEU A 21 12.64 0.32 -36.76
N GLY A 22 13.81 0.93 -36.87
CA GLY A 22 14.45 1.66 -35.78
C GLY A 22 13.60 2.84 -35.31
N PHE A 23 13.01 3.59 -36.24
CA PHE A 23 12.11 4.70 -35.91
C PHE A 23 10.81 4.21 -35.29
N MET A 24 10.19 3.13 -35.80
CA MET A 24 9.01 2.50 -35.20
C MET A 24 9.30 2.01 -33.76
N LEU A 25 10.40 1.27 -33.56
CA LEU A 25 10.83 0.83 -32.23
C LEU A 25 11.11 2.00 -31.30
N TRP A 26 11.72 3.08 -31.80
CA TRP A 26 11.98 4.29 -31.02
C TRP A 26 10.71 5.06 -30.67
N THR A 27 9.72 5.11 -31.57
CA THR A 27 8.41 5.71 -31.28
C THR A 27 7.61 4.90 -30.28
N VAL A 28 7.66 3.56 -30.35
CA VAL A 28 7.02 2.67 -29.36
C VAL A 28 7.68 2.85 -27.99
N TYR A 29 9.02 2.94 -27.93
CA TYR A 29 9.74 3.19 -26.67
C TYR A 29 9.48 4.57 -26.06
N ARG A 30 9.09 5.57 -26.86
CA ARG A 30 8.74 6.92 -26.38
C ARG A 30 7.25 7.08 -26.06
N LEU A 31 6.40 6.12 -26.43
CA LEU A 31 4.96 6.15 -26.15
C LEU A 31 4.57 5.43 -24.85
N GLU A 32 5.54 4.96 -24.07
CA GLU A 32 5.38 4.80 -22.62
C GLU A 32 5.54 6.18 -21.99
N SER A 33 4.50 7.00 -22.17
CA SER A 33 4.35 8.30 -21.54
C SER A 33 4.49 8.14 -20.03
N SER A 34 5.61 8.63 -19.52
CA SER A 34 5.98 8.80 -18.12
C SER A 34 5.10 9.82 -17.38
N LEU A 35 3.77 9.76 -17.58
CA LEU A 35 2.85 10.46 -16.71
C LEU A 35 2.73 9.61 -15.44
N PRO A 36 3.10 10.13 -14.26
CA PRO A 36 2.77 9.44 -13.02
C PRO A 36 1.26 9.15 -13.01
N PRO A 37 0.83 7.99 -12.51
CA PRO A 37 -0.60 7.66 -12.44
C PRO A 37 -1.32 8.83 -11.77
N ASP A 38 -2.40 9.29 -12.41
CA ASP A 38 -3.24 10.34 -11.87
C ASP A 38 -3.97 9.81 -10.63
N LEU A 39 -3.31 9.93 -9.46
CA LEU A 39 -3.80 9.46 -8.16
C LEU A 39 -5.13 10.14 -7.78
N SER A 40 -5.50 11.25 -8.43
CA SER A 40 -6.76 11.94 -8.17
C SER A 40 -7.99 11.20 -8.69
N LYS A 41 -7.82 10.20 -9.57
CA LYS A 41 -8.93 9.46 -10.21
C LYS A 41 -9.20 8.06 -9.67
N GLN A 42 -8.43 7.56 -8.69
CA GLN A 42 -8.52 6.17 -8.21
C GLN A 42 -8.83 6.05 -6.72
N THR A 43 -9.54 7.02 -6.13
CA THR A 43 -9.97 6.91 -4.72
C THR A 43 -11.28 6.13 -4.61
N GLU A 44 -11.17 4.81 -4.53
CA GLU A 44 -12.32 3.92 -4.34
C GLU A 44 -12.67 3.81 -2.85
N PRO A 45 -13.96 3.95 -2.45
CA PRO A 45 -14.39 3.65 -1.10
C PRO A 45 -14.17 2.15 -0.80
N VAL A 46 -13.69 1.84 0.39
CA VAL A 46 -13.35 0.46 0.78
C VAL A 46 -13.76 0.19 2.23
N ASN A 47 -14.28 -1.00 2.50
CA ASN A 47 -14.47 -1.46 3.88
C ASN A 47 -13.19 -2.13 4.38
N LEU A 48 -12.49 -1.51 5.33
CA LEU A 48 -11.26 -2.03 5.92
C LEU A 48 -11.50 -2.95 7.14
N VAL A 49 -12.75 -3.17 7.54
CA VAL A 49 -13.11 -3.97 8.72
C VAL A 49 -13.74 -5.29 8.28
N ASP A 50 -12.98 -6.37 8.48
CA ASP A 50 -13.46 -7.74 8.30
C ASP A 50 -14.17 -8.19 9.59
N PRO A 51 -15.46 -8.58 9.53
CA PRO A 51 -16.23 -9.00 10.70
C PRO A 51 -15.70 -10.28 11.36
N ASN A 52 -14.85 -11.06 10.69
CA ASN A 52 -14.21 -12.25 11.28
C ASN A 52 -13.11 -11.91 12.30
N TYR A 53 -12.68 -10.65 12.36
CA TYR A 53 -11.64 -10.17 13.25
C TYR A 53 -12.19 -9.00 14.11
N PRO A 54 -13.05 -9.28 15.11
CA PRO A 54 -13.58 -8.25 16.01
C PRO A 54 -12.46 -7.60 16.84
N ALA A 55 -12.70 -6.40 17.34
CA ALA A 55 -11.70 -5.61 18.08
C ALA A 55 -11.10 -6.40 19.26
N ALA A 56 -9.79 -6.59 19.22
CA ALA A 56 -9.02 -7.25 20.26
C ALA A 56 -8.49 -6.19 21.24
N GLU A 57 -8.99 -6.22 22.47
CA GLU A 57 -8.62 -5.22 23.48
C GLU A 57 -7.45 -5.69 24.33
N ASN A 58 -7.62 -6.84 24.99
CA ASN A 58 -6.68 -7.43 25.96
C ASN A 58 -6.73 -8.96 25.87
N GLU A 59 -6.91 -9.48 24.66
CA GLU A 59 -6.96 -10.92 24.41
C GLU A 59 -5.54 -11.51 24.41
N PRO A 60 -5.34 -12.72 24.97
CA PRO A 60 -4.07 -13.43 24.84
C PRO A 60 -3.66 -13.57 23.37
N GLY A 61 -2.38 -13.34 23.09
CA GLY A 61 -1.83 -13.43 21.74
C GLY A 61 -1.74 -12.11 20.98
N TRP A 62 -2.21 -11.00 21.54
CA TRP A 62 -2.16 -9.65 20.95
C TRP A 62 -1.14 -8.75 21.65
N ASP A 63 0.10 -9.24 21.78
CA ASP A 63 1.13 -8.54 22.57
C ASP A 63 1.78 -7.38 21.80
N TYR A 64 1.72 -7.39 20.47
CA TYR A 64 2.18 -6.28 19.65
C TYR A 64 1.21 -5.11 19.74
N ARG A 65 1.68 -3.99 20.32
CA ARG A 65 0.89 -2.77 20.48
C ARG A 65 1.73 -1.54 20.18
N ARG A 66 1.19 -0.59 19.43
CA ARG A 66 1.75 0.74 19.21
C ARG A 66 0.64 1.76 19.35
N GLU A 67 0.91 2.81 20.10
CA GLU A 67 -0.10 3.78 20.49
C GLU A 67 0.39 5.18 20.15
N VAL A 68 -0.54 6.03 19.71
CA VAL A 68 -0.30 7.45 19.43
C VAL A 68 -1.61 8.22 19.67
N GLU A 69 -1.49 9.50 19.98
CA GLU A 69 -2.64 10.40 20.17
C GLU A 69 -2.64 11.48 19.08
N ALA A 70 -3.81 11.79 18.53
CA ALA A 70 -4.00 12.83 17.53
C ALA A 70 -5.45 13.32 17.50
N ASP A 71 -5.65 14.59 17.13
CA ASP A 71 -6.98 15.18 16.91
C ASP A 71 -7.46 14.81 15.49
N LEU A 72 -8.11 13.66 15.37
CA LEU A 72 -8.53 13.10 14.09
C LEU A 72 -9.78 13.81 13.55
N ASN A 73 -10.69 14.23 14.43
CA ASN A 73 -11.96 14.84 14.08
C ASN A 73 -11.93 16.39 14.10
N GLY A 74 -10.82 17.01 14.49
CA GLY A 74 -10.63 18.46 14.50
C GLY A 74 -11.36 19.20 15.63
N ASP A 75 -11.79 18.51 16.68
CA ASP A 75 -12.51 19.11 17.81
C ASP A 75 -11.59 19.68 18.91
N GLY A 76 -10.28 19.50 18.76
CA GLY A 76 -9.25 19.96 19.69
C GLY A 76 -8.94 18.99 20.83
N ALA A 77 -9.65 17.87 20.95
CA ALA A 77 -9.36 16.80 21.90
C ALA A 77 -8.76 15.59 21.17
N PRO A 78 -7.59 15.06 21.60
CA PRO A 78 -6.96 13.97 20.88
C PRO A 78 -7.70 12.65 21.09
N GLU A 79 -7.89 11.89 20.01
CA GLU A 79 -8.20 10.47 20.06
C GLU A 79 -6.95 9.63 20.32
N HIS A 80 -7.14 8.51 21.00
CA HIS A 80 -6.12 7.47 21.17
C HIS A 80 -6.20 6.46 20.03
N ILE A 81 -5.09 6.23 19.33
CA ILE A 81 -4.98 5.30 18.22
C ILE A 81 -4.10 4.14 18.65
N LEU A 82 -4.67 2.92 18.65
CA LEU A 82 -3.97 1.67 18.91
C LEU A 82 -3.81 0.89 17.61
N VAL A 83 -2.57 0.60 17.24
CA VAL A 83 -2.20 -0.39 16.23
C VAL A 83 -1.79 -1.66 16.95
N THR A 84 -2.49 -2.75 16.67
CA THR A 84 -2.25 -4.05 17.31
C THR A 84 -2.25 -5.19 16.29
N ALA A 85 -1.52 -6.25 16.61
CA ALA A 85 -1.46 -7.47 15.81
C ALA A 85 -1.46 -8.68 16.72
N ARG A 86 -2.02 -9.79 16.23
CA ARG A 86 -1.96 -11.07 16.95
C ARG A 86 -0.57 -11.68 16.78
N ALA A 87 0.37 -11.19 17.56
CA ALA A 87 1.74 -11.68 17.66
C ALA A 87 2.14 -11.74 19.14
N GLU A 88 2.60 -12.92 19.57
CA GLU A 88 3.05 -13.16 20.94
C GLU A 88 4.48 -12.69 21.15
N ARG A 89 4.83 -12.29 22.38
CA ARG A 89 6.24 -12.06 22.73
C ARG A 89 6.99 -13.38 22.81
N SER A 90 8.23 -13.39 22.32
CA SER A 90 9.10 -14.55 22.47
C SER A 90 9.41 -14.81 23.95
N PRO A 91 9.16 -16.03 24.48
CA PRO A 91 9.56 -16.39 25.83
C PRO A 91 11.08 -16.35 26.03
N ALA A 92 11.85 -16.52 24.96
CA ALA A 92 13.31 -16.48 24.97
C ALA A 92 13.88 -15.05 24.89
N ASN A 93 13.16 -14.12 24.26
CA ASN A 93 13.55 -12.72 24.15
C ASN A 93 12.30 -11.80 24.18
N PRO A 94 11.98 -11.17 25.32
CA PRO A 94 10.79 -10.31 25.46
C PRO A 94 10.75 -9.08 24.52
N ASN A 95 11.88 -8.73 23.89
CA ASN A 95 11.97 -7.62 22.93
C ASN A 95 11.58 -8.04 21.49
N GLU A 96 11.41 -9.34 21.26
CA GLU A 96 11.03 -9.90 19.97
C GLU A 96 9.59 -10.43 20.01
N TYR A 97 8.94 -10.39 18.85
CA TYR A 97 7.64 -11.00 18.64
C TYR A 97 7.81 -12.26 17.79
N LEU A 98 7.00 -13.27 18.10
CA LEU A 98 6.84 -14.46 17.29
C LEU A 98 5.85 -14.11 16.17
N TRP A 99 6.39 -13.86 14.98
CA TRP A 99 5.61 -13.54 13.80
C TRP A 99 5.27 -14.81 13.03
N ASP A 100 4.02 -14.93 12.60
CA ASP A 100 3.57 -15.98 11.69
C ASP A 100 3.69 -15.52 10.22
N ASP A 101 3.52 -16.45 9.27
CA ASP A 101 3.41 -16.15 7.84
C ASP A 101 2.17 -15.30 7.51
N GLY A 102 1.29 -15.08 8.48
CA GLY A 102 0.25 -14.07 8.45
C GLY A 102 -0.46 -14.01 9.80
N GLN A 103 -1.00 -12.85 10.12
CA GLN A 103 -1.81 -12.67 11.33
C GLN A 103 -2.83 -11.55 11.13
N PRO A 104 -3.90 -11.51 11.94
CA PRO A 104 -4.79 -10.36 11.95
C PRO A 104 -4.09 -9.13 12.53
N TRP A 105 -4.32 -8.00 11.88
CA TRP A 105 -3.90 -6.66 12.28
C TRP A 105 -5.12 -5.78 12.49
N GLN A 106 -5.03 -4.85 13.43
CA GLN A 106 -6.11 -3.95 13.81
C GLN A 106 -5.62 -2.54 14.06
N VAL A 107 -6.47 -1.58 13.72
CA VAL A 107 -6.33 -0.17 14.10
C VAL A 107 -7.63 0.23 14.79
N LEU A 108 -7.51 0.58 16.07
CA LEU A 108 -8.60 0.99 16.93
C LEU A 108 -8.42 2.46 17.30
N VAL A 109 -9.49 3.25 17.13
CA VAL A 109 -9.56 4.64 17.56
C VAL A 109 -10.46 4.70 18.79
N THR A 110 -9.97 5.30 19.87
CA THR A 110 -10.73 5.52 21.10
C THR A 110 -10.92 7.02 21.29
N SER A 111 -12.18 7.45 21.34
CA SER A 111 -12.54 8.84 21.64
C SER A 111 -12.11 9.25 23.05
N PRO A 112 -12.01 10.55 23.35
CA PRO A 112 -11.77 11.03 24.72
C PRO A 112 -12.80 10.53 25.74
N GLN A 113 -14.02 10.20 25.30
CA GLN A 113 -15.10 9.67 26.14
C GLN A 113 -15.03 8.14 26.31
N GLY A 114 -14.09 7.46 25.66
CA GLY A 114 -13.87 6.02 25.75
C GLY A 114 -14.62 5.20 24.70
N ASP A 115 -15.40 5.82 23.81
CA ASP A 115 -16.04 5.10 22.69
C ASP A 115 -14.99 4.62 21.70
N LYS A 116 -15.11 3.35 21.29
CA LYS A 116 -14.16 2.67 20.43
C LYS A 116 -14.70 2.50 19.02
N THR A 117 -13.83 2.74 18.04
CA THR A 117 -14.11 2.61 16.61
C THR A 117 -12.99 1.81 15.95
N LEU A 118 -13.33 0.60 15.49
CA LEU A 118 -12.41 -0.22 14.71
C LEU A 118 -12.38 0.33 13.28
N VAL A 119 -11.24 0.86 12.85
CA VAL A 119 -11.09 1.50 11.53
C VAL A 119 -10.35 0.64 10.51
N TYR A 120 -9.66 -0.39 10.99
CA TYR A 120 -9.03 -1.42 10.18
C TYR A 120 -9.05 -2.74 10.95
N SER A 121 -9.45 -3.82 10.29
CA SER A 121 -9.20 -5.16 10.78
C SER A 121 -9.17 -6.18 9.66
N ARG A 122 -8.01 -6.79 9.42
CA ARG A 122 -7.80 -7.78 8.36
C ARG A 122 -6.67 -8.73 8.67
N TRP A 123 -6.71 -9.91 8.07
CA TRP A 123 -5.55 -10.79 7.95
C TRP A 123 -4.54 -10.20 6.96
N VAL A 124 -3.27 -10.11 7.37
CA VAL A 124 -2.17 -9.67 6.50
C VAL A 124 -1.17 -10.82 6.38
N GLN A 125 -1.01 -11.35 5.16
CA GLN A 125 -0.07 -12.44 4.87
C GLN A 125 1.32 -11.88 4.51
N ILE A 126 2.36 -12.40 5.16
CA ILE A 126 3.79 -12.10 4.94
C ILE A 126 3.99 -10.59 4.80
N GLY A 127 3.55 -9.85 5.82
CA GLY A 127 3.30 -8.42 5.66
C GLY A 127 3.42 -7.61 6.93
N GLN A 128 3.29 -6.30 6.77
CA GLN A 128 3.41 -5.31 7.83
C GLN A 128 2.33 -4.24 7.65
N LEU A 129 1.79 -3.76 8.77
CA LEU A 129 0.94 -2.59 8.79
C LEU A 129 1.74 -1.41 9.36
N ARG A 130 1.71 -0.27 8.66
CA ARG A 130 2.15 1.01 9.22
C ARG A 130 0.99 1.99 9.20
N VAL A 131 0.84 2.73 10.29
CA VAL A 131 -0.19 3.75 10.43
C VAL A 131 0.49 5.08 10.71
N MET A 132 0.07 6.11 10.01
CA MET A 132 0.60 7.45 10.12
C MET A 132 -0.57 8.42 10.32
N VAL A 133 -0.35 9.44 11.15
CA VAL A 133 -1.28 10.56 11.28
C VAL A 133 -0.92 11.55 10.17
N GLY A 134 -1.91 11.88 9.33
CA GLY A 134 -1.77 12.85 8.26
C GLY A 134 -1.70 14.27 8.78
N GLU A 135 -1.29 15.20 7.92
CA GLU A 135 -1.30 16.62 8.27
C GLU A 135 -2.74 17.14 8.51
N PRO A 136 -2.91 18.10 9.42
CA PRO A 136 -4.21 18.74 9.63
C PRO A 136 -4.73 19.37 8.35
N GLN A 137 -5.97 19.06 8.01
CA GLN A 137 -6.70 19.69 6.91
C GLN A 137 -7.23 21.06 7.32
N ASN A 138 -7.81 21.82 6.38
CA ASN A 138 -8.35 23.16 6.65
C ASN A 138 -9.41 23.22 7.75
N ASN A 139 -10.09 22.10 8.02
CA ASN A 139 -11.10 21.94 9.07
C ASN A 139 -10.52 21.40 10.39
N GLY A 140 -9.19 21.28 10.52
CA GLY A 140 -8.51 20.71 11.68
C GLY A 140 -8.40 19.18 11.66
N HIS A 141 -9.18 18.47 10.83
CA HIS A 141 -9.19 17.01 10.81
C HIS A 141 -7.82 16.45 10.37
N GLN A 142 -7.35 15.43 11.07
CA GLN A 142 -6.16 14.68 10.70
C GLN A 142 -6.54 13.27 10.24
N PRO A 143 -6.40 12.94 8.94
CA PRO A 143 -6.74 11.60 8.46
C PRO A 143 -5.67 10.60 8.92
N LEU A 144 -6.05 9.34 9.10
CA LEU A 144 -5.08 8.26 9.22
C LEU A 144 -4.67 7.78 7.82
N ILE A 145 -3.37 7.59 7.62
CA ILE A 145 -2.82 6.93 6.44
C ILE A 145 -2.37 5.54 6.87
N ILE A 146 -2.97 4.52 6.26
CA ILE A 146 -2.65 3.11 6.53
C ILE A 146 -1.90 2.55 5.33
N LEU A 147 -0.70 2.04 5.58
CA LEU A 147 0.13 1.32 4.63
C LEU A 147 0.07 -0.16 4.98
N GLU A 148 -0.57 -0.93 4.10
CA GLU A 148 -0.64 -2.38 4.19
C GLU A 148 0.33 -2.97 3.17
N LEU A 149 1.45 -3.50 3.66
CA LEU A 149 2.35 -4.32 2.86
C LEU A 149 1.91 -5.76 3.04
N SER A 150 1.45 -6.40 1.97
CA SER A 150 1.19 -7.84 1.90
C SER A 150 2.30 -8.53 1.11
N GLY A 151 2.31 -9.86 1.11
CA GLY A 151 3.26 -10.64 0.32
C GLY A 151 3.20 -10.37 -1.19
N THR A 152 2.12 -9.78 -1.72
CA THR A 152 1.92 -9.57 -3.16
C THR A 152 1.57 -8.14 -3.55
N SER A 153 1.29 -7.25 -2.60
CA SER A 153 0.90 -5.87 -2.89
C SER A 153 1.27 -4.90 -1.77
N LEU A 154 1.43 -3.63 -2.16
CA LEU A 154 1.43 -2.48 -1.26
C LEU A 154 0.15 -1.70 -1.50
N SER A 155 -0.69 -1.61 -0.48
CA SER A 155 -1.92 -0.82 -0.48
C SER A 155 -1.80 0.36 0.46
N VAL A 156 -2.26 1.52 0.01
CA VAL A 156 -2.32 2.75 0.80
C VAL A 156 -3.77 3.16 0.95
N TYR A 157 -4.20 3.38 2.19
CA TYR A 157 -5.55 3.82 2.50
C TYR A 157 -5.53 5.14 3.26
N LYS A 158 -6.54 5.97 3.01
CA LYS A 158 -6.89 7.12 3.83
C LYS A 158 -8.14 6.77 4.62
N VAL A 159 -8.08 6.95 5.93
CA VAL A 159 -9.23 6.84 6.81
C VAL A 159 -9.54 8.21 7.38
N GLU A 160 -10.78 8.65 7.22
CA GLU A 160 -11.32 9.85 7.83
C GLU A 160 -12.23 9.44 8.98
N TYR A 161 -11.85 9.82 10.20
CA TYR A 161 -12.63 9.59 11.40
C TYR A 161 -13.35 10.90 11.76
N THR A 162 -14.66 10.84 11.96
CA THR A 162 -15.47 12.03 12.32
C THR A 162 -16.14 11.88 13.69
N GLY A 163 -15.98 10.73 14.35
CA GLY A 163 -16.53 10.48 15.67
C GLY A 163 -16.83 9.00 15.92
N PRO A 164 -17.40 8.67 17.09
CA PRO A 164 -17.68 7.30 17.48
C PRO A 164 -18.47 6.53 16.41
N LYS A 165 -17.90 5.40 15.97
CA LYS A 165 -18.45 4.50 14.93
C LYS A 165 -18.60 5.16 13.55
N GLN A 166 -17.99 6.33 13.34
CA GLN A 166 -18.05 7.10 12.11
C GLN A 166 -16.64 7.23 11.55
N ALA A 167 -16.30 6.30 10.66
CA ALA A 167 -15.06 6.33 9.91
C ALA A 167 -15.30 5.87 8.48
N ASP A 168 -14.78 6.63 7.53
CA ASP A 168 -14.82 6.31 6.10
C ASP A 168 -13.41 6.03 5.61
N ALA A 169 -13.25 4.96 4.82
CA ALA A 169 -11.97 4.59 4.26
C ALA A 169 -11.99 4.61 2.73
N ARG A 170 -10.90 5.11 2.14
CA ARG A 170 -10.66 5.11 0.70
C ARG A 170 -9.28 4.54 0.41
N ARG A 171 -9.19 3.73 -0.63
CA ARG A 171 -7.90 3.27 -1.16
C ARG A 171 -7.31 4.37 -2.03
N LEU A 172 -6.11 4.83 -1.70
CA LEU A 172 -5.38 5.85 -2.46
C LEU A 172 -4.55 5.23 -3.58
N LEU A 173 -3.99 4.05 -3.33
CA LEU A 173 -3.05 3.38 -4.22
C LEU A 173 -3.01 1.88 -3.89
N GLU A 174 -2.81 1.06 -4.92
CA GLU A 174 -2.44 -0.33 -4.79
C GLU A 174 -1.42 -0.67 -5.87
N ILE A 175 -0.26 -1.17 -5.46
CA ILE A 175 0.81 -1.58 -6.36
C ILE A 175 1.10 -3.05 -6.11
N PRO A 176 1.04 -3.92 -7.13
CA PRO A 176 1.52 -5.29 -6.99
C PRO A 176 3.03 -5.29 -6.73
N VAL A 177 3.45 -5.96 -5.68
CA VAL A 177 4.86 -6.21 -5.38
C VAL A 177 5.26 -7.48 -6.13
N VAL A 178 5.81 -7.31 -7.32
CA VAL A 178 6.43 -8.42 -8.05
C VAL A 178 7.76 -8.73 -7.37
N ASN A 179 7.81 -9.84 -6.66
CA ASN A 179 9.07 -10.35 -6.14
C ASN A 179 9.89 -10.87 -7.35
N GLN A 180 10.76 -10.04 -7.93
CA GLN A 180 11.71 -10.45 -8.97
C GLN A 180 12.83 -11.31 -8.36
N ALA A 181 12.48 -12.35 -7.60
CA ALA A 181 13.36 -13.48 -7.37
C ALA A 181 13.13 -14.46 -8.53
N GLY A 182 13.72 -14.14 -9.70
CA GLY A 182 14.01 -15.19 -10.68
C GLY A 182 14.92 -16.25 -10.03
N PRO A 183 14.96 -17.49 -10.54
CA PRO A 183 15.83 -18.52 -9.97
C PRO A 183 17.26 -17.97 -9.88
N ALA A 184 17.81 -17.91 -8.66
CA ALA A 184 19.21 -17.60 -8.47
C ALA A 184 20.00 -18.67 -9.25
N PRO A 185 20.95 -18.30 -10.14
CA PRO A 185 21.85 -19.28 -10.70
C PRO A 185 22.60 -19.92 -9.53
N LEU A 186 22.35 -21.21 -9.31
CA LEU A 186 23.12 -22.01 -8.37
C LEU A 186 24.59 -22.04 -8.86
N PRO A 187 25.58 -21.99 -7.95
CA PRO A 187 26.99 -22.07 -8.31
C PRO A 187 27.36 -23.41 -8.96
#